data_AF-A0A7K8YJK3-F1
#
_entry.id   AF-A0A7K8YJK3-F1
#
_cell.length_a   1.000
_cell.length_b   1.000
_cell.length_c   1.000
_cell.angle_alpha   90.00
_cell.angle_beta   90.00
_cell.angle_gamma   90.00
#
_symmetry.space_group_name_H-M   'P 1'
#
loop_
_entity.id
_entity.type
_entity.pdbx_description
1 polymer ?
#
loop_
_entity_poly.entity_id
_entity_poly.type
_entity_poly.pdbx_seq_one_letter_code
_entity_poly.pdbx_strand_id
1 'polypeptide(L)'
;MKNQGVEPKAAPRASGASKASSGMGLEEGDPPEAAAPPEATLPRDDPKCSRDVSEELSRQLEDILSTYCVDASQEGTGEEGGHGEPPEPEEPPRNGPELNGEKESPRGPEEGGERDQKKAQEKRKAKGLGKEITLLMQTLNTLSTSEEKLAALCKKYAELLEEHRNSQKQMKILQKKQTQLVQEKDHLQSEHSKAILARSKLESLCRELQRHNRTLKAVCPVPDCPSLQEEGVQRAREEEEKRKEVTSHFQVTLNDIQLQMEQHNERNSKLRQENMELAERLKKLIEQYELREEHIDKVFKHKELQQQLVDAKLQQAQEMLKEAEERHQREKDFLLKEAVESQRMCELMKQQETHLKQQLALYTEKFEEFQNTLSKSSEVFTTFKQEMEKMTKKIKKLEKETTMYRSRWESSNKALLEMAEEKTLRDKELEGLQVKIQRLEKLCRALQTERNDLNKKVQDLCA
;
A
#
# COMPACT_ATOMS: atom_id res chain seq x y z
N MET A 1 -33.91 -52.57 0.55
CA MET A 1 -33.96 -51.85 -0.75
C MET A 1 -32.51 -51.73 -1.22
N LYS A 2 -32.00 -52.51 -2.19
CA LYS A 2 -32.25 -52.56 -3.66
C LYS A 2 -31.81 -51.31 -4.42
N ASN A 3 -30.56 -51.33 -4.91
CA ASN A 3 -30.08 -51.11 -6.31
C ASN A 3 -28.59 -50.69 -6.25
N GLN A 4 -27.62 -51.38 -6.87
CA GLN A 4 -27.31 -51.45 -8.33
C GLN A 4 -27.03 -50.06 -8.92
N GLY A 5 -25.94 -49.71 -9.60
CA GLY A 5 -24.71 -50.34 -10.13
C GLY A 5 -23.73 -49.16 -10.43
N VAL A 6 -22.63 -49.22 -11.20
CA VAL A 6 -22.22 -50.04 -12.36
C VAL A 6 -20.68 -49.90 -12.52
N GLU A 7 -19.94 -50.98 -12.79
CA GLU A 7 -18.58 -50.92 -13.35
C GLU A 7 -18.64 -50.70 -14.88
N PRO A 8 -17.55 -50.22 -15.50
CA PRO A 8 -17.06 -50.98 -16.65
C PRO A 8 -15.56 -51.28 -16.63
N LYS A 9 -15.20 -52.33 -17.37
CA LYS A 9 -13.90 -53.02 -17.37
C LYS A 9 -13.34 -53.09 -18.79
N ALA A 10 -12.02 -53.25 -18.88
CA ALA A 10 -11.21 -53.74 -20.00
C ALA A 10 -10.68 -52.74 -21.06
N ALA A 11 -9.41 -52.98 -21.42
CA ALA A 11 -8.63 -52.32 -22.47
C ALA A 11 -8.74 -53.08 -23.82
N PRO A 12 -7.96 -52.72 -24.87
CA PRO A 12 -6.66 -53.38 -25.02
C PRO A 12 -5.50 -52.54 -25.60
N ARG A 13 -4.33 -53.21 -25.65
CA ARG A 13 -2.98 -52.76 -26.07
C ARG A 13 -2.86 -52.18 -27.49
N ALA A 14 -1.80 -51.40 -27.69
CA ALA A 14 -0.95 -51.46 -28.89
C ALA A 14 0.54 -51.51 -28.49
N SER A 15 1.36 -52.25 -29.24
CA SER A 15 2.79 -52.48 -28.96
C SER A 15 3.68 -51.81 -30.00
N GLY A 16 4.87 -51.35 -29.62
CA GLY A 16 5.91 -50.90 -30.56
C GLY A 16 7.28 -50.77 -29.89
N ALA A 17 8.24 -51.62 -30.26
CA ALA A 17 9.63 -51.58 -29.78
C ALA A 17 10.50 -50.66 -30.67
N SER A 18 11.56 -50.03 -30.18
CA SER A 18 12.95 -50.56 -30.18
C SER A 18 13.87 -49.50 -29.50
N LYS A 19 14.82 -49.77 -28.59
CA LYS A 19 16.01 -50.67 -28.57
C LYS A 19 17.32 -49.98 -29.02
N ALA A 20 18.10 -49.45 -28.07
CA ALA A 20 19.58 -49.26 -28.05
C ALA A 20 19.96 -48.45 -26.79
N SER A 21 21.16 -48.54 -26.19
CA SER A 21 22.13 -49.64 -26.04
C SER A 21 23.05 -49.31 -24.84
N SER A 22 23.53 -50.31 -24.10
CA SER A 22 24.37 -50.10 -22.91
C SER A 22 25.74 -49.48 -23.21
N GLY A 23 26.29 -48.74 -22.24
CA GLY A 23 27.68 -48.28 -22.26
C GLY A 23 28.09 -47.68 -20.90
N MET A 24 28.59 -48.51 -19.98
CA MET A 24 29.29 -48.04 -18.78
C MET A 24 30.79 -47.89 -19.10
N GLY A 25 31.39 -46.80 -18.64
CA GLY A 25 32.84 -46.60 -18.60
C GLY A 25 33.18 -45.69 -17.42
N LEU A 26 34.00 -46.19 -16.50
CA LEU A 26 34.59 -45.43 -15.39
C LEU A 26 36.04 -45.12 -15.75
N GLU A 27 36.48 -43.88 -15.63
CA GLU A 27 37.86 -43.53 -15.29
C GLU A 27 37.88 -42.24 -14.45
N GLU A 28 38.87 -42.13 -13.56
CA GLU A 28 39.12 -40.98 -12.70
C GLU A 28 39.87 -39.87 -13.45
N GLY A 29 39.71 -38.63 -13.01
CA GLY A 29 40.50 -37.49 -13.50
C GLY A 29 40.17 -36.20 -12.76
N ASP A 30 41.08 -35.78 -11.87
CA ASP A 30 41.01 -34.49 -11.16
C ASP A 30 41.32 -33.29 -12.10
N PRO A 31 41.04 -32.03 -11.70
CA PRO A 31 40.53 -31.02 -12.63
C PRO A 31 41.60 -30.11 -13.27
N PRO A 32 41.29 -29.52 -14.43
CA PRO A 32 41.87 -28.26 -14.88
C PRO A 32 40.87 -27.09 -14.76
N GLU A 33 41.29 -26.10 -13.98
CA GLU A 33 41.37 -24.67 -14.33
C GLU A 33 40.20 -23.97 -15.07
N ALA A 34 39.77 -22.84 -14.50
CA ALA A 34 38.61 -22.08 -14.96
C ALA A 34 38.82 -21.41 -16.33
N ALA A 35 37.91 -21.68 -17.27
CA ALA A 35 37.74 -20.92 -18.50
C ALA A 35 36.28 -20.44 -18.63
N ALA A 36 36.09 -19.13 -18.67
CA ALA A 36 34.75 -18.53 -18.79
C ALA A 36 34.22 -18.60 -20.24
N PRO A 37 32.95 -18.99 -20.46
CA PRO A 37 32.22 -18.73 -21.70
C PRO A 37 31.65 -17.28 -21.70
N PRO A 38 31.27 -16.74 -22.87
CA PRO A 38 31.48 -15.32 -23.18
C PRO A 38 30.45 -14.36 -22.58
N GLU A 39 30.86 -13.09 -22.46
CA GLU A 39 29.98 -11.96 -22.15
C GLU A 39 28.82 -11.87 -23.14
N ALA A 40 27.62 -12.27 -22.70
CA ALA A 40 26.40 -11.74 -23.26
C ALA A 40 26.32 -10.26 -22.84
N THR A 41 26.48 -9.36 -23.81
CA THR A 41 26.46 -7.92 -23.59
C THR A 41 25.18 -7.50 -22.86
N LEU A 42 25.33 -7.06 -21.61
CA LEU A 42 24.36 -6.19 -20.97
C LEU A 42 24.13 -4.96 -21.89
N PRO A 43 22.90 -4.47 -22.06
CA PRO A 43 22.72 -3.16 -22.64
C PRO A 43 23.44 -2.16 -21.71
N ARG A 44 24.48 -1.50 -22.23
CA ARG A 44 25.01 -0.32 -21.56
C ARG A 44 23.91 0.71 -21.58
N ASP A 45 23.45 1.13 -20.40
CA ASP A 45 22.69 2.37 -20.28
C ASP A 45 23.57 3.49 -20.81
N ASP A 46 23.21 4.05 -21.98
CA ASP A 46 23.72 5.32 -22.44
C ASP A 46 23.17 6.42 -21.51
N PRO A 47 23.99 7.10 -20.69
CA PRO A 47 23.51 8.19 -19.84
C PRO A 47 23.40 9.47 -20.68
N LYS A 48 22.71 9.37 -21.82
CA LYS A 48 22.76 10.38 -22.89
C LYS A 48 21.52 10.46 -23.78
N CYS A 49 20.35 10.04 -23.29
CA CYS A 49 19.07 10.42 -23.90
C CYS A 49 17.93 10.74 -22.90
N SER A 50 18.27 11.18 -21.68
CA SER A 50 17.37 12.00 -20.86
C SER A 50 17.99 13.40 -20.73
N ARG A 51 17.92 14.18 -21.81
CA ARG A 51 18.09 15.65 -21.69
C ARG A 51 16.96 16.10 -20.78
N ASP A 52 17.32 16.56 -19.58
CA ASP A 52 16.39 16.65 -18.47
C ASP A 52 15.26 17.62 -18.83
N VAL A 53 14.06 17.06 -19.03
CA VAL A 53 12.87 17.82 -19.41
C VAL A 53 12.45 18.77 -18.29
N SER A 54 12.85 18.49 -17.04
CA SER A 54 12.69 19.41 -15.93
C SER A 54 13.69 20.56 -16.02
N GLU A 55 14.97 20.33 -16.32
CA GLU A 55 15.94 21.43 -16.52
C GLU A 55 15.60 22.29 -17.75
N GLU A 56 15.13 21.68 -18.84
CA GLU A 56 14.71 22.42 -20.05
C GLU A 56 13.47 23.27 -19.75
N LEU A 57 12.49 22.74 -18.98
CA LEU A 57 11.31 23.48 -18.55
C LEU A 57 11.66 24.59 -17.54
N SER A 58 12.58 24.33 -16.61
CA SER A 58 13.10 25.35 -15.68
C SER A 58 13.83 26.47 -16.43
N ARG A 59 14.67 26.14 -17.42
CA ARG A 59 15.31 27.14 -18.30
C ARG A 59 14.30 27.93 -19.12
N GLN A 60 13.25 27.30 -19.65
CA GLN A 60 12.18 28.01 -20.35
C GLN A 60 11.40 28.95 -19.43
N LEU A 61 11.16 28.56 -18.17
CA LEU A 61 10.55 29.44 -17.17
C LEU A 61 11.48 30.59 -16.78
N GLU A 62 12.79 30.36 -16.70
CA GLU A 62 13.79 31.37 -16.39
C GLU A 62 14.00 32.37 -17.55
N ASP A 63 13.97 31.92 -18.81
CA ASP A 63 13.95 32.80 -20.00
C ASP A 63 12.66 33.64 -20.07
N ILE A 64 11.49 33.06 -19.76
CA ILE A 64 10.23 33.80 -19.70
C ILE A 64 10.28 34.86 -18.59
N LEU A 65 10.74 34.50 -17.39
CA LEU A 65 10.90 35.46 -16.28
C LEU A 65 11.92 36.55 -16.62
N SER A 66 13.07 36.20 -17.23
CA SER A 66 14.07 37.18 -17.69
C SER A 66 13.47 38.17 -18.70
N THR A 67 12.70 37.67 -19.68
CA THR A 67 12.06 38.49 -20.72
C THR A 67 11.02 39.49 -20.16
N TYR A 68 10.34 39.16 -19.05
CA TYR A 68 9.29 40.01 -18.47
C TYR A 68 9.68 40.75 -17.17
N CYS A 69 10.81 40.40 -16.53
CA CYS A 69 11.29 41.08 -15.32
C CYS A 69 12.39 42.11 -15.56
N VAL A 70 13.09 42.07 -16.70
CA VAL A 70 14.14 43.07 -17.02
C VAL A 70 13.54 44.47 -17.29
N ASP A 71 12.38 44.55 -17.93
CA ASP A 71 11.73 45.83 -18.26
C ASP A 71 11.18 46.59 -17.03
N ALA A 72 11.09 45.95 -15.86
CA ALA A 72 10.66 46.60 -14.62
C ALA A 72 11.78 47.36 -13.88
N SER A 73 13.03 47.28 -14.36
CA SER A 73 14.22 47.75 -13.62
C SER A 73 14.97 48.91 -14.29
N GLN A 74 14.44 49.53 -15.35
CA GLN A 74 15.13 50.58 -16.11
C GLN A 74 14.31 51.86 -16.38
N GLU A 75 13.54 52.33 -15.40
CA GLU A 75 13.21 53.76 -15.28
C GLU A 75 13.36 54.21 -13.81
N GLY A 76 14.01 55.36 -13.58
CA GLY A 76 14.00 56.03 -12.27
C GLY A 76 15.27 55.95 -11.40
N THR A 77 16.43 56.37 -11.91
CA THR A 77 17.53 56.81 -11.03
C THR A 77 17.21 58.18 -10.40
N GLY A 78 17.05 58.25 -9.08
CA GLY A 78 16.98 59.52 -8.33
C GLY A 78 16.43 59.39 -6.90
N GLU A 79 17.34 59.39 -5.92
CA GLU A 79 17.31 60.08 -4.60
C GLU A 79 15.95 60.26 -3.85
N GLU A 80 15.82 60.08 -2.53
CA GLU A 80 16.66 59.56 -1.43
C GLU A 80 15.73 59.30 -0.20
N GLY A 81 16.15 58.50 0.80
CA GLY A 81 15.66 58.66 2.19
C GLY A 81 14.62 57.68 2.79
N GLY A 82 15.12 56.63 3.46
CA GLY A 82 14.85 56.41 4.90
C GLY A 82 13.56 55.71 5.41
N HIS A 83 13.71 54.43 5.81
CA HIS A 83 13.05 53.73 6.94
C HIS A 83 11.51 53.69 7.14
N GLY A 84 10.98 52.47 7.31
CA GLY A 84 9.77 52.20 8.14
C GLY A 84 9.06 50.87 7.84
N GLU A 85 8.87 50.01 8.86
CA GLU A 85 8.03 48.80 8.80
C GLU A 85 6.50 49.13 8.84
N PRO A 86 5.63 48.19 8.43
CA PRO A 86 4.20 48.46 8.21
C PRO A 86 3.31 48.20 9.44
N PRO A 87 2.18 48.94 9.56
CA PRO A 87 0.96 48.41 10.17
C PRO A 87 -0.33 48.66 9.36
N GLU A 88 -1.41 48.02 9.83
CA GLU A 88 -2.76 47.96 9.23
C GLU A 88 -3.53 49.31 9.19
N PRO A 89 -4.60 49.42 8.37
CA PRO A 89 -5.38 50.65 8.26
C PRO A 89 -6.49 50.79 9.32
N GLU A 90 -6.41 51.83 10.17
CA GLU A 90 -7.54 52.34 10.97
C GLU A 90 -8.17 53.61 10.36
N GLU A 91 -9.48 53.80 10.59
CA GLU A 91 -10.25 54.98 10.18
C GLU A 91 -9.97 56.22 11.07
N PRO A 92 -10.09 57.46 10.54
CA PRO A 92 -9.65 58.66 11.26
C PRO A 92 -10.70 59.20 12.26
N PRO A 93 -10.30 59.55 13.50
CA PRO A 93 -11.12 60.35 14.40
C PRO A 93 -10.95 61.86 14.16
N ARG A 94 -12.01 62.65 14.34
CA ARG A 94 -11.94 64.12 14.33
C ARG A 94 -12.75 64.72 15.47
N ASN A 95 -12.14 64.80 16.65
CA ASN A 95 -12.61 65.63 17.76
C ASN A 95 -11.95 67.01 17.71
N GLY A 96 -12.74 68.06 17.97
CA GLY A 96 -12.27 69.43 18.21
C GLY A 96 -12.93 70.01 19.47
N PRO A 97 -12.20 70.74 20.34
CA PRO A 97 -12.80 71.52 21.44
C PRO A 97 -13.56 72.73 20.90
N GLU A 98 -14.71 73.14 21.46
CA GLU A 98 -14.88 74.06 22.62
C GLU A 98 -14.24 75.47 22.41
N LEU A 99 -14.88 76.61 22.70
CA LEU A 99 -16.01 76.93 23.60
C LEU A 99 -16.67 78.31 23.27
N ASN A 100 -17.91 78.49 23.75
CA ASN A 100 -18.61 79.74 24.15
C ASN A 100 -18.88 80.94 23.19
N GLY A 101 -20.11 81.46 23.28
CA GLY A 101 -20.55 82.75 22.76
C GLY A 101 -22.08 82.94 22.82
N GLU A 102 -22.57 83.66 23.84
CA GLU A 102 -23.97 84.09 24.08
C GLU A 102 -24.61 84.76 22.84
N LYS A 103 -25.92 84.85 22.58
CA LYS A 103 -27.18 84.84 23.39
C LYS A 103 -28.37 84.62 22.40
N GLU A 104 -29.67 84.49 22.70
CA GLU A 104 -30.49 84.60 23.93
C GLU A 104 -31.71 83.61 23.83
N SER A 105 -32.97 84.08 23.89
CA SER A 105 -34.23 83.31 23.74
C SER A 105 -35.37 84.27 23.31
N PRO A 106 -36.54 83.80 22.82
CA PRO A 106 -37.59 83.37 23.76
C PRO A 106 -38.47 82.18 23.32
N ARG A 107 -38.68 81.27 24.30
CA ARG A 107 -39.93 80.55 24.62
C ARG A 107 -41.02 80.40 23.54
N GLY A 108 -41.27 79.15 23.17
CA GLY A 108 -42.63 78.62 23.02
C GLY A 108 -42.85 77.51 24.06
N PRO A 109 -43.91 77.53 24.88
CA PRO A 109 -44.32 76.35 25.66
C PRO A 109 -45.00 75.34 24.71
N GLU A 110 -44.95 74.03 25.03
CA GLU A 110 -46.10 73.10 25.01
C GLU A 110 -45.67 71.70 25.54
N GLU A 111 -46.45 71.20 26.48
CA GLU A 111 -46.79 69.78 26.73
C GLU A 111 -45.70 68.67 26.78
N GLY A 112 -45.09 68.52 27.95
CA GLY A 112 -45.64 67.64 29.01
C GLY A 112 -46.02 66.17 28.74
N GLY A 113 -45.92 65.61 27.53
CA GLY A 113 -46.49 64.30 27.19
C GLY A 113 -45.54 63.10 27.12
N GLU A 114 -44.25 63.30 26.83
CA GLU A 114 -43.36 62.20 26.40
C GLU A 114 -42.96 61.20 27.50
N ARG A 115 -42.88 61.63 28.76
CA ARG A 115 -42.34 60.78 29.85
C ARG A 115 -43.24 59.59 30.19
N ASP A 116 -44.56 59.72 30.04
CA ASP A 116 -45.49 58.62 30.33
C ASP A 116 -45.72 57.68 29.15
N GLN A 117 -45.67 58.18 27.90
CA GLN A 117 -45.73 57.31 26.72
C GLN A 117 -44.54 56.34 26.69
N LYS A 118 -43.33 56.82 27.03
CA LYS A 118 -42.10 56.01 27.07
C LYS A 118 -42.20 54.84 28.07
N LYS A 119 -42.71 55.11 29.29
CA LYS A 119 -42.97 54.09 30.32
C LYS A 119 -44.05 53.09 29.90
N ALA A 120 -45.12 53.54 29.24
CA ALA A 120 -46.18 52.66 28.75
C ALA A 120 -45.68 51.71 27.64
N GLN A 121 -44.77 52.18 26.79
CA GLN A 121 -44.17 51.41 25.70
C GLN A 121 -43.22 50.31 26.21
N GLU A 122 -42.36 50.61 27.20
CA GLU A 122 -41.50 49.61 27.85
C GLU A 122 -42.32 48.50 28.53
N LYS A 123 -43.40 48.87 29.24
CA LYS A 123 -44.30 47.93 29.92
C LYS A 123 -45.06 47.01 28.95
N ARG A 124 -45.26 47.44 27.69
CA ARG A 124 -45.78 46.60 26.59
C ARG A 124 -44.69 45.67 26.02
N LYS A 125 -43.48 46.16 25.78
CA LYS A 125 -42.34 45.34 25.30
C LYS A 125 -42.01 44.20 26.27
N ALA A 126 -41.92 44.48 27.57
CA ALA A 126 -41.69 43.46 28.60
C ALA A 126 -42.78 42.37 28.63
N LYS A 127 -44.04 42.74 28.40
CA LYS A 127 -45.16 41.77 28.28
C LYS A 127 -45.16 40.97 26.98
N GLY A 128 -44.55 41.49 25.90
CA GLY A 128 -44.34 40.75 24.65
C GLY A 128 -43.29 39.66 24.84
N LEU A 129 -42.10 40.04 25.30
CA LEU A 129 -40.98 39.14 25.58
C LEU A 129 -41.38 37.98 26.52
N GLY A 130 -42.15 38.25 27.58
CA GLY A 130 -42.63 37.19 28.48
C GLY A 130 -43.54 36.15 27.81
N LYS A 131 -44.30 36.53 26.77
CA LYS A 131 -45.10 35.57 25.98
C LYS A 131 -44.23 34.77 25.02
N GLU A 132 -43.27 35.41 24.36
CA GLU A 132 -42.32 34.76 23.45
C GLU A 132 -41.43 33.75 24.17
N ILE A 133 -40.93 34.08 25.37
CA ILE A 133 -40.17 33.16 26.23
C ILE A 133 -41.04 31.95 26.62
N THR A 134 -42.31 32.17 26.95
CA THR A 134 -43.25 31.09 27.30
C THR A 134 -43.51 30.16 26.10
N LEU A 135 -43.71 30.74 24.91
CA LEU A 135 -43.92 30.00 23.67
C LEU A 135 -42.68 29.20 23.27
N LEU A 136 -41.49 29.80 23.35
CA LEU A 136 -40.22 29.13 23.11
C LEU A 136 -40.02 27.94 24.07
N MET A 137 -40.31 28.13 25.37
CA MET A 137 -40.26 27.07 26.37
C MET A 137 -41.23 25.93 26.06
N GLN A 138 -42.45 26.24 25.58
CA GLN A 138 -43.39 25.20 25.11
C GLN A 138 -42.85 24.43 23.92
N THR A 139 -42.28 25.10 22.90
CA THR A 139 -41.68 24.43 21.74
C THR A 139 -40.51 23.52 22.15
N LEU A 140 -39.64 23.97 23.05
CA LEU A 140 -38.52 23.16 23.56
C LEU A 140 -38.99 21.99 24.45
N ASN A 141 -40.17 22.08 25.05
CA ASN A 141 -40.78 20.96 25.79
C ASN A 141 -41.44 19.92 24.88
N THR A 142 -41.79 20.26 23.63
CA THR A 142 -42.30 19.27 22.65
C THR A 142 -41.23 18.42 21.98
N LEU A 143 -39.95 18.78 22.14
CA LEU A 143 -38.81 17.99 21.66
C LEU A 143 -38.40 16.98 22.75
N SER A 144 -38.13 15.73 22.37
CA SER A 144 -37.90 14.63 23.31
C SER A 144 -36.43 14.44 23.66
N THR A 145 -35.51 14.73 22.72
CA THR A 145 -34.06 14.62 22.98
C THR A 145 -33.43 15.95 23.39
N SER A 146 -32.29 15.91 24.07
CA SER A 146 -31.48 17.09 24.39
C SER A 146 -30.83 17.71 23.15
N GLU A 147 -30.49 16.89 22.16
CA GLU A 147 -29.84 17.29 20.91
C GLU A 147 -30.79 18.09 20.01
N GLU A 148 -32.05 17.66 19.86
CA GLU A 148 -33.08 18.42 19.12
C GLU A 148 -33.36 19.79 19.77
N LYS A 149 -33.38 19.87 21.10
CA LYS A 149 -33.56 21.13 21.84
C LYS A 149 -32.42 22.11 21.58
N LEU A 150 -31.19 21.60 21.55
CA LEU A 150 -30.01 22.39 21.24
C LEU A 150 -30.06 22.88 19.79
N ALA A 151 -30.38 22.01 18.82
CA ALA A 151 -30.52 22.37 17.42
C ALA A 151 -31.62 23.43 17.19
N ALA A 152 -32.76 23.30 17.86
CA ALA A 152 -33.85 24.28 17.80
C ALA A 152 -33.46 25.64 18.40
N LEU A 153 -32.72 25.66 19.51
CA LEU A 153 -32.15 26.89 20.10
C LEU A 153 -31.12 27.55 19.17
N CYS A 154 -30.19 26.78 18.61
CA CYS A 154 -29.21 27.29 17.65
C CYS A 154 -29.88 27.89 16.41
N LYS A 155 -30.91 27.23 15.87
CA LYS A 155 -31.71 27.76 14.76
C LYS A 155 -32.41 29.07 15.13
N LYS A 156 -33.08 29.13 16.29
CA LYS A 156 -33.75 30.36 16.77
C LYS A 156 -32.78 31.52 17.02
N TYR A 157 -31.57 31.22 17.49
CA TYR A 157 -30.53 32.22 17.69
C TYR A 157 -29.98 32.76 16.35
N ALA A 158 -29.83 31.88 15.34
CA ALA A 158 -29.45 32.29 13.99
C ALA A 158 -30.52 33.19 13.33
N GLU A 159 -31.79 32.81 13.40
CA GLU A 159 -32.93 33.61 12.92
C GLU A 159 -32.96 35.01 13.57
N LEU A 160 -32.76 35.09 14.90
CA LEU A 160 -32.73 36.36 15.64
C LEU A 160 -31.53 37.25 15.26
N LEU A 161 -30.35 36.66 15.02
CA LEU A 161 -29.17 37.40 14.55
C LEU A 161 -29.37 37.96 13.13
N GLU A 162 -30.07 37.24 12.26
CA GLU A 162 -30.40 37.71 10.92
C GLU A 162 -31.43 38.84 10.95
N GLU A 163 -32.49 38.72 11.76
CA GLU A 163 -33.48 39.77 11.97
C GLU A 163 -32.86 41.04 12.57
N HIS A 164 -31.91 40.89 13.52
CA HIS A 164 -31.15 42.01 14.07
C HIS A 164 -30.28 42.70 13.00
N ARG A 165 -29.55 41.93 12.18
CA ARG A 165 -28.75 42.47 11.06
C ARG A 165 -29.62 43.21 10.05
N ASN A 166 -30.79 42.68 9.72
CA ASN A 166 -31.71 43.32 8.78
C ASN A 166 -32.34 44.59 9.37
N SER A 167 -32.75 44.57 10.63
CA SER A 167 -33.21 45.76 11.38
C SER A 167 -32.13 46.85 11.46
N GLN A 168 -30.87 46.46 11.66
CA GLN A 168 -29.74 47.40 11.70
C GLN A 168 -29.46 48.05 10.32
N LYS A 169 -29.59 47.29 9.21
CA LYS A 169 -29.56 47.86 7.85
C LYS A 169 -30.70 48.85 7.63
N GLN A 170 -31.93 48.48 8.00
CA GLN A 170 -33.12 49.34 7.89
C GLN A 170 -32.94 50.67 8.65
N MET A 171 -32.40 50.60 9.88
CA MET A 171 -32.12 51.76 10.71
C MET A 171 -31.10 52.71 10.07
N LYS A 172 -29.99 52.19 9.52
CA LYS A 172 -28.99 52.99 8.78
C LYS A 172 -29.59 53.69 7.55
N ILE A 173 -30.51 53.04 6.83
CA ILE A 173 -31.21 53.63 5.67
C ILE A 173 -32.13 54.77 6.12
N LEU A 174 -32.93 54.56 7.17
CA LEU A 174 -33.83 55.59 7.71
C LEU A 174 -33.06 56.78 8.28
N GLN A 175 -31.92 56.55 8.94
CA GLN A 175 -31.04 57.59 9.46
C GLN A 175 -30.49 58.48 8.32
N LYS A 176 -30.01 57.88 7.22
CA LYS A 176 -29.59 58.64 6.02
C LYS A 176 -30.74 59.48 5.45
N LYS A 177 -31.94 58.91 5.34
CA LYS A 177 -33.13 59.62 4.83
C LYS A 177 -33.55 60.77 5.75
N GLN A 178 -33.43 60.61 7.07
CA GLN A 178 -33.67 61.68 8.04
C GLN A 178 -32.68 62.84 7.84
N THR A 179 -31.39 62.55 7.65
CA THR A 179 -30.36 63.58 7.39
C THR A 179 -30.65 64.36 6.10
N GLN A 180 -31.05 63.67 5.02
CA GLN A 180 -31.44 64.31 3.76
C GLN A 180 -32.63 65.26 3.92
N LEU A 181 -33.70 64.81 4.60
CA LEU A 181 -34.89 65.66 4.84
C LEU A 181 -34.60 66.90 5.68
N VAL A 182 -33.65 66.82 6.62
CA VAL A 182 -33.20 68.01 7.39
C VAL A 182 -32.47 68.99 6.48
N GLN A 183 -31.56 68.51 5.62
CA GLN A 183 -30.84 69.34 4.65
C GLN A 183 -31.78 70.02 3.64
N GLU A 184 -32.77 69.29 3.11
CA GLU A 184 -33.80 69.85 2.22
C GLU A 184 -34.63 70.94 2.93
N LYS A 185 -35.04 70.69 4.18
CA LYS A 185 -35.81 71.64 4.99
C LYS A 185 -35.01 72.93 5.26
N ASP A 186 -33.72 72.82 5.59
CA ASP A 186 -32.85 73.98 5.81
C ASP A 186 -32.58 74.75 4.50
N HIS A 187 -32.40 74.04 3.38
CA HIS A 187 -32.24 74.65 2.05
C HIS A 187 -33.48 75.47 1.65
N LEU A 188 -34.68 74.87 1.72
CA LEU A 188 -35.95 75.53 1.43
C LEU A 188 -36.21 76.72 2.36
N GLN A 189 -35.85 76.62 3.63
CA GLN A 189 -35.94 77.73 4.58
C GLN A 189 -35.02 78.90 4.16
N SER A 190 -33.81 78.63 3.67
CA SER A 190 -32.90 79.65 3.15
C SER A 190 -33.44 80.34 1.88
N GLU A 191 -34.04 79.58 0.97
CA GLU A 191 -34.67 80.13 -0.26
C GLU A 191 -35.87 81.01 0.08
N HIS A 192 -36.68 80.62 1.06
CA HIS A 192 -37.80 81.44 1.54
C HIS A 192 -37.32 82.78 2.12
N SER A 193 -36.23 82.79 2.91
CA SER A 193 -35.63 84.03 3.42
C SER A 193 -35.10 84.94 2.30
N LYS A 194 -34.48 84.38 1.26
CA LYS A 194 -34.03 85.14 0.08
C LYS A 194 -35.21 85.75 -0.68
N ALA A 195 -36.29 84.99 -0.88
CA ALA A 195 -37.49 85.44 -1.58
C ALA A 195 -38.18 86.61 -0.86
N ILE A 196 -38.23 86.59 0.49
CA ILE A 196 -38.75 87.72 1.29
C ILE A 196 -37.92 88.98 1.06
N LEU A 197 -36.59 88.88 1.12
CA LEU A 197 -35.68 90.02 0.89
C LEU A 197 -35.82 90.61 -0.52
N ALA A 198 -36.00 89.77 -1.54
CA ALA A 198 -36.26 90.20 -2.91
C ALA A 198 -37.60 90.96 -3.01
N ARG A 199 -38.66 90.47 -2.35
CA ARG A 199 -39.97 91.14 -2.34
C ARG A 199 -39.90 92.53 -1.71
N SER A 200 -39.23 92.68 -0.58
CA SER A 200 -39.08 93.98 0.10
C SER A 200 -38.30 94.99 -0.74
N LYS A 201 -37.28 94.58 -1.50
CA LYS A 201 -36.57 95.45 -2.45
C LYS A 201 -37.48 95.94 -3.58
N LEU A 202 -38.29 95.06 -4.16
CA LEU A 202 -39.23 95.41 -5.23
C LEU A 202 -40.36 96.34 -4.74
N GLU A 203 -40.88 96.15 -3.52
CA GLU A 203 -41.88 97.06 -2.92
C GLU A 203 -41.31 98.48 -2.72
N SER A 204 -40.01 98.63 -2.41
CA SER A 204 -39.35 99.94 -2.33
C SER A 204 -39.26 100.62 -3.70
N LEU A 205 -38.75 99.91 -4.71
CA LEU A 205 -38.60 100.42 -6.08
C LEU A 205 -39.94 100.85 -6.70
N CYS A 206 -41.01 100.07 -6.49
CA CYS A 206 -42.35 100.45 -6.96
C CYS A 206 -42.86 101.73 -6.31
N ARG A 207 -42.54 101.99 -5.03
CA ARG A 207 -42.91 103.23 -4.33
C ARG A 207 -42.11 104.43 -4.82
N GLU A 208 -40.84 104.26 -5.17
CA GLU A 208 -40.01 105.34 -5.74
C GLU A 208 -40.41 105.68 -7.17
N LEU A 209 -40.67 104.68 -8.02
CA LEU A 209 -41.12 104.89 -9.40
C LEU A 209 -42.44 105.68 -9.46
N GLN A 210 -43.35 105.41 -8.52
CA GLN A 210 -44.61 106.18 -8.36
C GLN A 210 -44.42 107.62 -7.84
N ARG A 211 -43.30 107.94 -7.17
CA ARG A 211 -42.95 109.33 -6.83
C ARG A 211 -42.44 110.08 -8.06
N HIS A 212 -41.47 109.51 -8.78
CA HIS A 212 -40.91 110.15 -9.98
C HIS A 212 -41.95 110.42 -11.06
N ASN A 213 -42.92 109.51 -11.26
CA ASN A 213 -44.00 109.70 -12.24
C ASN A 213 -44.96 110.87 -11.89
N ARG A 214 -45.04 111.27 -10.62
CA ARG A 214 -45.81 112.45 -10.19
C ARG A 214 -45.03 113.76 -10.40
N THR A 215 -43.71 113.73 -10.22
CA THR A 215 -42.83 114.89 -10.46
C THR A 215 -42.71 115.23 -11.95
N LEU A 216 -42.60 114.22 -12.83
CA LEU A 216 -42.46 114.39 -14.29
C LEU A 216 -43.69 114.98 -15.00
N LYS A 217 -44.86 115.03 -14.35
CA LYS A 217 -46.10 115.59 -14.93
C LYS A 217 -46.30 117.08 -14.68
N ALA A 218 -45.45 117.73 -13.88
CA ALA A 218 -45.62 119.12 -13.43
C ALA A 218 -44.72 120.13 -14.17
N VAL A 219 -43.82 119.68 -15.04
CA VAL A 219 -42.82 120.53 -15.73
C VAL A 219 -42.79 120.16 -17.22
N CYS A 220 -43.61 120.84 -18.03
CA CYS A 220 -43.38 121.15 -19.46
C CYS A 220 -44.61 121.79 -20.13
N PRO A 221 -44.73 123.13 -20.14
CA PRO A 221 -45.39 123.87 -21.21
C PRO A 221 -44.40 124.10 -22.37
N VAL A 222 -44.82 123.71 -23.57
CA VAL A 222 -44.24 124.06 -24.88
C VAL A 222 -44.62 125.56 -25.13
N PRO A 223 -43.78 126.46 -25.70
CA PRO A 223 -43.36 126.34 -27.11
C PRO A 223 -42.04 127.00 -27.61
N ASP A 224 -41.68 126.56 -28.83
CA ASP A 224 -41.03 127.27 -29.96
C ASP A 224 -39.69 128.01 -29.79
N CYS A 225 -38.63 127.40 -30.33
CA CYS A 225 -37.39 128.06 -30.78
C CYS A 225 -36.86 127.38 -32.07
N PRO A 226 -36.73 128.07 -33.22
CA PRO A 226 -36.33 127.44 -34.49
C PRO A 226 -34.90 126.85 -34.52
N SER A 227 -34.02 127.26 -33.60
CA SER A 227 -32.68 126.68 -33.43
C SER A 227 -32.69 125.21 -32.96
N LEU A 228 -33.78 124.76 -32.32
CA LEU A 228 -33.94 123.36 -31.91
C LEU A 228 -34.23 122.42 -33.10
N GLN A 229 -34.47 122.92 -34.31
CA GLN A 229 -34.75 122.06 -35.47
C GLN A 229 -33.48 121.57 -36.17
N GLU A 230 -32.41 122.37 -36.21
CA GLU A 230 -31.10 121.89 -36.67
C GLU A 230 -30.45 120.98 -35.62
N GLU A 231 -30.50 121.36 -34.33
CA GLU A 231 -30.13 120.45 -33.23
C GLU A 231 -31.04 119.21 -33.17
N GLY A 232 -32.28 119.32 -33.63
CA GLY A 232 -33.25 118.23 -33.67
C GLY A 232 -32.98 117.25 -34.83
N VAL A 233 -32.59 117.75 -36.00
CA VAL A 233 -32.14 116.92 -37.13
C VAL A 233 -30.77 116.31 -36.84
N GLN A 234 -29.85 117.04 -36.21
CA GLN A 234 -28.56 116.52 -35.79
C GLN A 234 -28.73 115.47 -34.68
N ARG A 235 -29.57 115.72 -33.66
CA ARG A 235 -29.94 114.68 -32.68
C ARG A 235 -30.68 113.51 -33.31
N ALA A 236 -31.53 113.71 -34.32
CA ALA A 236 -32.20 112.61 -35.01
C ALA A 236 -31.20 111.74 -35.78
N ARG A 237 -30.19 112.34 -36.43
CA ARG A 237 -29.09 111.60 -37.07
C ARG A 237 -28.26 110.83 -36.04
N GLU A 238 -27.88 111.47 -34.94
CA GLU A 238 -27.14 110.81 -33.85
C GLU A 238 -27.97 109.73 -33.14
N GLU A 239 -29.29 109.89 -33.02
CA GLU A 239 -30.20 108.86 -32.49
C GLU A 239 -30.40 107.72 -33.50
N GLU A 240 -30.37 108.00 -34.81
CA GLU A 240 -30.39 106.99 -35.87
C GLU A 240 -29.07 106.22 -35.95
N GLU A 241 -27.92 106.88 -35.81
CA GLU A 241 -26.61 106.23 -35.67
C GLU A 241 -26.56 105.38 -34.40
N LYS A 242 -26.99 105.89 -33.25
CA LYS A 242 -27.12 105.09 -32.02
C LYS A 242 -28.09 103.91 -32.20
N ARG A 243 -29.19 104.06 -32.95
CA ARG A 243 -30.06 102.91 -33.32
C ARG A 243 -29.33 101.88 -34.19
N LYS A 244 -28.54 102.32 -35.18
CA LYS A 244 -27.74 101.44 -36.04
C LYS A 244 -26.64 100.73 -35.26
N GLU A 245 -25.92 101.43 -34.38
CA GLU A 245 -24.92 100.88 -33.48
C GLU A 245 -25.53 99.86 -32.52
N VAL A 246 -26.65 100.18 -31.86
CA VAL A 246 -27.35 99.25 -30.97
C VAL A 246 -27.86 98.02 -31.74
N THR A 247 -28.41 98.20 -32.93
CA THR A 247 -28.87 97.08 -33.79
C THR A 247 -27.70 96.22 -34.25
N SER A 248 -26.59 96.84 -34.65
CA SER A 248 -25.34 96.16 -35.02
C SER A 248 -24.74 95.39 -33.84
N HIS A 249 -24.68 96.00 -32.66
CA HIS A 249 -24.23 95.36 -31.43
C HIS A 249 -25.12 94.17 -31.05
N PHE A 250 -26.45 94.30 -31.15
CA PHE A 250 -27.36 93.16 -30.96
C PHE A 250 -27.13 92.06 -32.01
N GLN A 251 -26.93 92.40 -33.28
CA GLN A 251 -26.66 91.42 -34.34
C GLN A 251 -25.32 90.70 -34.12
N VAL A 252 -24.25 91.43 -33.76
CA VAL A 252 -22.95 90.85 -33.40
C VAL A 252 -23.09 89.95 -32.18
N THR A 253 -23.73 90.41 -31.10
CA THR A 253 -23.96 89.61 -29.89
C THR A 253 -24.77 88.35 -30.19
N LEU A 254 -25.78 88.43 -31.06
CA LEU A 254 -26.59 87.28 -31.47
C LEU A 254 -25.78 86.28 -32.30
N ASN A 255 -24.95 86.77 -33.24
CA ASN A 255 -24.02 85.95 -34.01
C ASN A 255 -22.97 85.29 -33.10
N ASP A 256 -22.44 86.00 -32.10
CA ASP A 256 -21.49 85.45 -31.12
C ASP A 256 -22.13 84.37 -30.24
N ILE A 257 -23.39 84.55 -29.83
CA ILE A 257 -24.17 83.53 -29.11
C ILE A 257 -24.42 82.30 -30.00
N GLN A 258 -24.74 82.49 -31.28
CA GLN A 258 -24.88 81.39 -32.25
C GLN A 258 -23.57 80.63 -32.40
N LEU A 259 -22.45 81.33 -32.62
CA LEU A 259 -21.13 80.73 -32.73
C LEU A 259 -20.71 80.00 -31.44
N GLN A 260 -21.01 80.55 -30.26
CA GLN A 260 -20.78 79.86 -28.99
C GLN A 260 -21.64 78.59 -28.84
N MET A 261 -22.90 78.63 -29.28
CA MET A 261 -23.79 77.47 -29.27
C MET A 261 -23.32 76.38 -30.24
N GLU A 262 -22.88 76.76 -31.44
CA GLU A 262 -22.28 75.86 -32.44
C GLU A 262 -21.01 75.22 -31.91
N GLN A 263 -20.05 76.03 -31.43
CA GLN A 263 -18.82 75.50 -30.82
C GLN A 263 -19.10 74.62 -29.59
N HIS A 264 -20.10 74.95 -28.77
CA HIS A 264 -20.51 74.09 -27.66
C HIS A 264 -21.07 72.76 -28.18
N ASN A 265 -21.91 72.79 -29.21
CA ASN A 265 -22.45 71.58 -29.83
C ASN A 265 -21.36 70.71 -30.47
N GLU A 266 -20.36 71.32 -31.15
CA GLU A 266 -19.18 70.63 -31.68
C GLU A 266 -18.35 69.97 -30.57
N ARG A 267 -18.01 70.70 -29.50
CA ARG A 267 -17.29 70.15 -28.33
C ARG A 267 -18.07 69.00 -27.70
N ASN A 268 -19.38 69.16 -27.56
CA ASN A 268 -20.28 68.17 -26.99
C ASN A 268 -20.42 66.94 -27.91
N SER A 269 -20.36 67.11 -29.23
CA SER A 269 -20.31 66.03 -30.22
C SER A 269 -18.99 65.25 -30.15
N LYS A 270 -17.85 65.96 -30.12
CA LYS A 270 -16.51 65.36 -29.92
C LYS A 270 -16.44 64.54 -28.63
N LEU A 271 -16.92 65.09 -27.51
CA LEU A 271 -17.00 64.36 -26.24
C LEU A 271 -17.87 63.09 -26.33
N ARG A 272 -18.98 63.09 -27.11
CA ARG A 272 -19.75 61.86 -27.35
C ARG A 272 -18.97 60.84 -28.16
N GLN A 273 -18.27 61.27 -29.20
CA GLN A 273 -17.42 60.40 -30.01
C GLN A 273 -16.29 59.78 -29.16
N GLU A 274 -15.56 60.59 -28.39
CA GLU A 274 -14.48 60.13 -27.50
C GLU A 274 -14.99 59.12 -26.46
N ASN A 275 -16.17 59.35 -25.87
CA ASN A 275 -16.80 58.39 -24.96
C ASN A 275 -17.20 57.08 -25.67
N MET A 276 -17.67 57.15 -26.93
CA MET A 276 -18.01 55.97 -27.73
C MET A 276 -16.74 55.17 -28.10
N GLU A 277 -15.67 55.85 -28.52
CA GLU A 277 -14.38 55.22 -28.79
C GLU A 277 -13.78 54.58 -27.52
N LEU A 278 -13.90 55.24 -26.36
CA LEU A 278 -13.46 54.69 -25.08
C LEU A 278 -14.29 53.44 -24.69
N ALA A 279 -15.60 53.47 -24.87
CA ALA A 279 -16.47 52.31 -24.64
C ALA A 279 -16.12 51.14 -25.58
N GLU A 280 -15.80 51.40 -26.85
CA GLU A 280 -15.31 50.36 -27.76
C GLU A 280 -13.95 49.79 -27.35
N ARG A 281 -13.01 50.64 -26.90
CA ARG A 281 -11.69 50.20 -26.41
C ARG A 281 -11.83 49.32 -25.16
N LEU A 282 -12.70 49.70 -24.23
CA LEU A 282 -13.04 48.89 -23.05
C LEU A 282 -13.70 47.56 -23.44
N LYS A 283 -14.64 47.56 -24.39
CA LYS A 283 -15.27 46.33 -24.89
C LYS A 283 -14.25 45.38 -25.52
N LYS A 284 -13.38 45.87 -26.39
CA LYS A 284 -12.29 45.10 -27.02
C LYS A 284 -11.31 44.56 -25.97
N LEU A 285 -11.05 45.29 -24.89
CA LEU A 285 -10.21 44.83 -23.79
C LEU A 285 -10.87 43.69 -23.02
N ILE A 286 -12.17 43.79 -22.71
CA ILE A 286 -12.95 42.72 -22.07
C ILE A 286 -12.94 41.45 -22.94
N GLU A 287 -13.26 41.57 -24.24
CA GLU A 287 -13.24 40.45 -25.20
C GLU A 287 -11.85 39.77 -25.27
N GLN A 288 -10.76 40.54 -25.14
CA GLN A 288 -9.40 39.98 -25.05
C GLN A 288 -9.12 39.24 -23.74
N TYR A 289 -9.66 39.70 -22.61
CA TYR A 289 -9.53 39.00 -21.33
C TYR A 289 -10.35 37.71 -21.29
N GLU A 290 -11.59 37.73 -21.79
CA GLU A 290 -12.44 36.55 -21.93
C GLU A 290 -11.75 35.47 -22.80
N LEU A 291 -11.16 35.87 -23.94
CA LEU A 291 -10.42 34.95 -24.81
C LEU A 291 -9.14 34.40 -24.16
N ARG A 292 -8.44 35.19 -23.33
CA ARG A 292 -7.27 34.74 -22.55
C ARG A 292 -7.68 33.77 -21.46
N GLU A 293 -8.76 34.04 -20.75
CA GLU A 293 -9.32 33.15 -19.73
C GLU A 293 -9.72 31.82 -20.34
N GLU A 294 -10.46 31.82 -21.46
CA GLU A 294 -10.76 30.62 -22.24
C GLU A 294 -9.51 29.83 -22.67
N HIS A 295 -8.43 30.51 -23.05
CA HIS A 295 -7.18 29.87 -23.44
C HIS A 295 -6.49 29.21 -22.24
N ILE A 296 -6.41 29.91 -21.11
CA ILE A 296 -5.90 29.40 -19.83
C ILE A 296 -6.69 28.16 -19.40
N ASP A 297 -8.02 28.22 -19.50
CA ASP A 297 -8.93 27.10 -19.21
C ASP A 297 -8.65 25.86 -20.07
N LYS A 298 -8.39 26.06 -21.37
CA LYS A 298 -8.02 24.98 -22.32
C LYS A 298 -6.64 24.40 -21.98
N VAL A 299 -5.69 25.23 -21.56
CA VAL A 299 -4.36 24.79 -21.10
C VAL A 299 -4.46 23.99 -19.80
N PHE A 300 -5.25 24.45 -18.82
CA PHE A 300 -5.49 23.69 -17.58
C PHE A 300 -6.10 22.32 -17.86
N LYS A 301 -7.18 22.26 -18.66
CA LYS A 301 -7.81 20.99 -19.07
C LYS A 301 -6.84 20.07 -19.80
N HIS A 302 -5.97 20.61 -20.67
CA HIS A 302 -4.93 19.82 -21.32
C HIS A 302 -3.89 19.28 -20.32
N LYS A 303 -3.45 20.08 -19.35
CA LYS A 303 -2.51 19.65 -18.31
C LYS A 303 -3.11 18.63 -17.34
N GLU A 304 -4.37 18.78 -16.98
CA GLU A 304 -5.09 17.81 -16.15
C GLU A 304 -5.23 16.46 -16.87
N LEU A 305 -5.63 16.45 -18.16
CA LEU A 305 -5.66 15.23 -18.97
C LEU A 305 -4.27 14.61 -19.18
N GLN A 306 -3.22 15.45 -19.31
CA GLN A 306 -1.83 14.99 -19.39
C GLN A 306 -1.40 14.30 -18.08
N GLN A 307 -1.76 14.87 -16.92
CA GLN A 307 -1.50 14.28 -15.61
C GLN A 307 -2.24 12.94 -15.43
N GLN A 308 -3.54 12.91 -15.71
CA GLN A 308 -4.35 11.68 -15.65
C GLN A 308 -3.78 10.56 -16.53
N LEU A 309 -3.25 10.89 -17.71
CA LEU A 309 -2.58 9.91 -18.59
C LEU A 309 -1.26 9.37 -17.99
N VAL A 310 -0.49 10.22 -17.30
CA VAL A 310 0.74 9.79 -16.61
C VAL A 310 0.41 8.92 -15.41
N ASP A 311 -0.58 9.31 -14.60
CA ASP A 311 -1.03 8.55 -13.43
C ASP A 311 -1.59 7.18 -13.83
N ALA A 312 -2.40 7.11 -14.90
CA ALA A 312 -2.92 5.84 -15.42
C ALA A 312 -1.80 4.92 -15.94
N LYS A 313 -0.77 5.47 -16.62
CA LYS A 313 0.41 4.69 -17.04
C LYS A 313 1.24 4.20 -15.86
N LEU A 314 1.37 5.01 -14.81
CA LEU A 314 2.07 4.62 -13.59
C LEU A 314 1.33 3.48 -12.87
N GLN A 315 0.00 3.60 -12.72
CA GLN A 315 -0.85 2.54 -12.16
C GLN A 315 -0.73 1.24 -12.98
N GLN A 316 -0.84 1.31 -14.31
CA GLN A 316 -0.68 0.16 -15.18
C GLN A 316 0.71 -0.52 -15.01
N ALA A 317 1.78 0.26 -14.90
CA ALA A 317 3.12 -0.27 -14.67
C ALA A 317 3.26 -0.93 -13.29
N GLN A 318 2.69 -0.33 -12.24
CA GLN A 318 2.66 -0.88 -10.88
C GLN A 318 1.85 -2.19 -10.81
N GLU A 319 0.71 -2.28 -11.50
CA GLU A 319 -0.10 -3.48 -11.58
C GLU A 319 0.65 -4.61 -12.31
N MET A 320 1.25 -4.34 -13.48
CA MET A 320 2.07 -5.34 -14.20
C MET A 320 3.26 -5.84 -13.39
N LEU A 321 3.93 -4.96 -12.63
CA LEU A 321 5.02 -5.33 -11.73
C LEU A 321 4.50 -6.26 -10.62
N LYS A 322 3.43 -5.86 -9.93
CA LYS A 322 2.81 -6.64 -8.86
C LYS A 322 2.35 -8.02 -9.35
N GLU A 323 1.70 -8.11 -10.52
CA GLU A 323 1.34 -9.39 -11.10
C GLU A 323 2.56 -10.28 -11.40
N ALA A 324 3.67 -9.69 -11.87
CA ALA A 324 4.91 -10.42 -12.14
C ALA A 324 5.56 -10.93 -10.85
N GLU A 325 5.58 -10.11 -9.79
CA GLU A 325 6.02 -10.49 -8.45
C GLU A 325 5.15 -11.63 -7.88
N GLU A 326 3.82 -11.53 -7.99
CA GLU A 326 2.92 -12.59 -7.54
C GLU A 326 3.05 -13.87 -8.38
N ARG A 327 3.30 -13.78 -9.69
CA ARG A 327 3.58 -14.95 -10.56
C ARG A 327 4.88 -15.63 -10.14
N HIS A 328 5.97 -14.88 -10.01
CA HIS A 328 7.26 -15.40 -9.55
C HIS A 328 7.17 -16.00 -8.14
N GLN A 329 6.44 -15.37 -7.21
CA GLN A 329 6.26 -15.91 -5.86
C GLN A 329 5.47 -17.23 -5.87
N ARG A 330 4.44 -17.38 -6.71
CA ARG A 330 3.73 -18.66 -6.90
C ARG A 330 4.63 -19.75 -7.49
N GLU A 331 5.46 -19.43 -8.49
CA GLU A 331 6.41 -20.36 -9.10
C GLU A 331 7.49 -20.81 -8.11
N LYS A 332 8.05 -19.87 -7.34
CA LYS A 332 9.00 -20.14 -6.26
C LYS A 332 8.40 -21.06 -5.19
N ASP A 333 7.17 -20.79 -4.75
CA ASP A 333 6.49 -21.62 -3.75
C ASP A 333 6.10 -23.01 -4.30
N PHE A 334 5.88 -23.14 -5.60
CA PHE A 334 5.67 -24.42 -6.27
C PHE A 334 6.98 -25.23 -6.31
N LEU A 335 8.06 -24.65 -6.83
CA LEU A 335 9.37 -25.31 -6.93
C LEU A 335 9.93 -25.70 -5.55
N LEU A 336 9.71 -24.87 -4.52
CA LEU A 336 10.12 -25.19 -3.16
C LEU A 336 9.35 -26.40 -2.60
N LYS A 337 8.05 -26.54 -2.90
CA LYS A 337 7.26 -27.73 -2.50
C LYS A 337 7.74 -28.97 -3.26
N GLU A 338 7.92 -28.89 -4.57
CA GLU A 338 8.41 -30.00 -5.39
C GLU A 338 9.81 -30.47 -4.94
N ALA A 339 10.71 -29.54 -4.62
CA ALA A 339 12.03 -29.86 -4.06
C ALA A 339 11.93 -30.59 -2.70
N VAL A 340 11.07 -30.13 -1.79
CA VAL A 340 10.85 -30.76 -0.48
C VAL A 340 10.20 -32.15 -0.61
N GLU A 341 9.24 -32.31 -1.52
CA GLU A 341 8.59 -33.60 -1.79
C GLU A 341 9.56 -34.59 -2.43
N SER A 342 10.37 -34.14 -3.40
CA SER A 342 11.45 -34.93 -4.01
C SER A 342 12.50 -35.35 -2.99
N GLN A 343 12.98 -34.43 -2.14
CA GLN A 343 13.90 -34.73 -1.04
C GLN A 343 13.32 -35.81 -0.11
N ARG A 344 12.06 -35.67 0.31
CA ARG A 344 11.37 -36.64 1.18
C ARG A 344 11.26 -38.02 0.52
N MET A 345 11.02 -38.09 -0.79
CA MET A 345 11.03 -39.35 -1.53
C MET A 345 12.43 -39.97 -1.60
N CYS A 346 13.48 -39.18 -1.83
CA CYS A 346 14.86 -39.66 -1.78
C CYS A 346 15.26 -40.16 -0.38
N GLU A 347 14.83 -39.50 0.69
CA GLU A 347 15.06 -39.94 2.07
C GLU A 347 14.36 -41.26 2.38
N LEU A 348 13.11 -41.43 1.94
CA LEU A 348 12.37 -42.69 2.08
C LEU A 348 13.05 -43.83 1.31
N MET A 349 13.51 -43.59 0.09
CA MET A 349 14.23 -44.59 -0.71
C MET A 349 15.58 -44.96 -0.07
N LYS A 350 16.33 -44.00 0.49
CA LYS A 350 17.54 -44.29 1.28
C LYS A 350 17.23 -45.15 2.50
N GLN A 351 16.14 -44.89 3.23
CA GLN A 351 15.72 -45.72 4.37
C GLN A 351 15.42 -47.16 3.91
N GLN A 352 14.68 -47.34 2.81
CA GLN A 352 14.41 -48.67 2.24
C GLN A 352 15.70 -49.39 1.80
N GLU A 353 16.63 -48.68 1.14
CA GLU A 353 17.94 -49.22 0.75
C GLU A 353 18.74 -49.68 1.97
N THR A 354 18.80 -48.88 3.05
CA THR A 354 19.50 -49.26 4.28
C THR A 354 18.88 -50.48 4.95
N HIS A 355 17.55 -50.60 4.95
CA HIS A 355 16.85 -51.76 5.50
C HIS A 355 17.13 -53.04 4.70
N LEU A 356 17.11 -52.97 3.37
CA LEU A 356 17.47 -54.10 2.50
C LEU A 356 18.94 -54.51 2.65
N LYS A 357 19.87 -53.54 2.80
CA LYS A 357 21.28 -53.84 3.11
C LYS A 357 21.45 -54.54 4.46
N GLN A 358 20.71 -54.13 5.50
CA GLN A 358 20.70 -54.81 6.80
C GLN A 358 20.15 -56.24 6.67
N GLN A 359 19.08 -56.44 5.91
CA GLN A 359 18.50 -57.77 5.68
C GLN A 359 19.48 -58.69 4.91
N LEU A 360 20.16 -58.17 3.89
CA LEU A 360 21.21 -58.91 3.17
C LEU A 360 22.36 -59.30 4.10
N ALA A 361 22.88 -58.36 4.90
CA ALA A 361 23.94 -58.64 5.86
C ALA A 361 23.57 -59.74 6.86
N LEU A 362 22.33 -59.70 7.40
CA LEU A 362 21.81 -60.73 8.29
C LEU A 362 21.73 -62.11 7.61
N TYR A 363 21.30 -62.17 6.35
CA TYR A 363 21.30 -63.44 5.60
C TYR A 363 22.71 -63.94 5.25
N THR A 364 23.66 -63.04 4.99
CA THR A 364 25.08 -63.39 4.81
C THR A 364 25.65 -63.99 6.10
N GLU A 365 25.47 -63.34 7.25
CA GLU A 365 25.91 -63.85 8.55
C GLU A 365 25.30 -65.23 8.85
N LYS A 366 23.99 -65.40 8.62
CA LYS A 366 23.31 -66.70 8.78
C LYS A 366 23.86 -67.76 7.84
N PHE A 367 24.20 -67.41 6.59
CA PHE A 367 24.82 -68.35 5.65
C PHE A 367 26.23 -68.75 6.09
N GLU A 368 27.03 -67.80 6.60
CA GLU A 368 28.35 -68.06 7.18
C GLU A 368 28.26 -68.95 8.43
N GLU A 369 27.28 -68.74 9.32
CA GLU A 369 27.00 -69.65 10.45
C GLU A 369 26.69 -71.08 9.98
N PHE A 370 25.83 -71.23 8.96
CA PHE A 370 25.49 -72.53 8.38
C PHE A 370 26.72 -73.19 7.73
N GLN A 371 27.50 -72.44 6.96
CA GLN A 371 28.70 -72.95 6.29
C GLN A 371 29.77 -73.36 7.31
N ASN A 372 30.00 -72.57 8.36
CA ASN A 372 30.89 -72.92 9.46
C ASN A 372 30.43 -74.18 10.21
N THR A 373 29.12 -74.34 10.41
CA THR A 373 28.54 -75.53 11.05
C THR A 373 28.68 -76.77 10.16
N LEU A 374 28.48 -76.61 8.84
CA LEU A 374 28.66 -77.68 7.86
C LEU A 374 30.12 -78.13 7.77
N SER A 375 31.08 -77.20 7.76
CA SER A 375 32.51 -77.51 7.77
C SER A 375 32.91 -78.29 9.03
N LYS A 376 32.53 -77.82 10.22
CA LYS A 376 32.75 -78.54 11.49
C LYS A 376 32.12 -79.93 11.50
N SER A 377 30.92 -80.07 10.95
CA SER A 377 30.25 -81.37 10.79
C SER A 377 31.03 -82.30 9.86
N SER A 378 31.51 -81.79 8.72
CA SER A 378 32.34 -82.54 7.76
C SER A 378 33.67 -83.00 8.36
N GLU A 379 34.32 -82.16 9.18
CA GLU A 379 35.51 -82.52 9.96
C GLU A 379 35.21 -83.66 10.94
N VAL A 380 34.12 -83.57 11.70
CA VAL A 380 33.67 -84.61 12.64
C VAL A 380 33.33 -85.92 11.94
N PHE A 381 32.66 -85.89 10.78
CA PHE A 381 32.46 -87.09 9.96
C PHE A 381 33.78 -87.69 9.47
N THR A 382 34.75 -86.85 9.11
CA THR A 382 36.07 -87.28 8.66
C THR A 382 36.88 -87.93 9.78
N THR A 383 36.87 -87.36 10.99
CA THR A 383 37.53 -87.97 12.16
C THR A 383 36.86 -89.29 12.56
N PHE A 384 35.53 -89.33 12.66
CA PHE A 384 34.81 -90.58 12.94
C PHE A 384 35.10 -91.67 11.91
N LYS A 385 35.15 -91.34 10.61
CA LYS A 385 35.55 -92.30 9.57
C LYS A 385 36.96 -92.85 9.81
N GLN A 386 37.93 -91.98 10.09
CA GLN A 386 39.30 -92.41 10.41
C GLN A 386 39.36 -93.27 11.67
N GLU A 387 38.57 -92.97 12.70
CA GLU A 387 38.47 -93.77 13.92
C GLU A 387 37.82 -95.14 13.68
N MET A 388 36.73 -95.21 12.90
CA MET A 388 36.13 -96.48 12.48
C MET A 388 37.10 -97.32 11.66
N GLU A 389 37.89 -96.71 10.76
CA GLU A 389 38.93 -97.42 10.02
C GLU A 389 40.05 -97.95 10.93
N LYS A 390 40.51 -97.15 11.90
CA LYS A 390 41.48 -97.57 12.94
C LYS A 390 40.92 -98.71 13.79
N MET A 391 39.65 -98.61 14.21
CA MET A 391 38.96 -99.62 15.01
C MET A 391 38.78 -100.92 14.21
N THR A 392 38.37 -100.85 12.95
CA THR A 392 38.27 -102.00 12.04
C THR A 392 39.63 -102.68 11.83
N LYS A 393 40.71 -101.90 11.67
CA LYS A 393 42.08 -102.43 11.61
C LYS A 393 42.49 -103.13 12.92
N LYS A 394 42.11 -102.58 14.07
CA LYS A 394 42.35 -103.18 15.40
C LYS A 394 41.55 -104.47 15.61
N ILE A 395 40.28 -104.51 15.23
CA ILE A 395 39.43 -105.72 15.24
C ILE A 395 40.07 -106.81 14.39
N LYS A 396 40.41 -106.53 13.12
CA LYS A 396 41.07 -107.49 12.22
C LYS A 396 42.42 -108.00 12.75
N LYS A 397 43.14 -107.20 13.54
CA LYS A 397 44.37 -107.63 14.23
C LYS A 397 44.06 -108.58 15.39
N LEU A 398 43.12 -108.22 16.26
CA LEU A 398 42.69 -109.04 17.40
C LEU A 398 42.05 -110.37 16.93
N GLU A 399 41.31 -110.38 15.83
CA GLU A 399 40.77 -111.61 15.21
C GLU A 399 41.89 -112.57 14.77
N LYS A 400 42.94 -112.05 14.12
CA LYS A 400 44.13 -112.83 13.73
C LYS A 400 44.93 -113.35 14.92
N GLU A 401 45.06 -112.53 15.97
CA GLU A 401 45.70 -112.96 17.22
C GLU A 401 44.85 -114.05 17.90
N THR A 402 43.52 -113.90 17.90
CA THR A 402 42.59 -114.89 18.47
C THR A 402 42.62 -116.22 17.71
N THR A 403 42.64 -116.22 16.37
CA THR A 403 42.78 -117.46 15.59
C THR A 403 44.16 -118.09 15.77
N MET A 404 45.23 -117.30 15.88
CA MET A 404 46.58 -117.80 16.19
C MET A 404 46.62 -118.47 17.57
N TYR A 405 46.11 -117.83 18.62
CA TYR A 405 46.07 -118.41 19.97
C TYR A 405 45.21 -119.66 20.02
N ARG A 406 44.06 -119.68 19.32
CA ARG A 406 43.21 -120.88 19.23
C ARG A 406 43.95 -122.04 18.55
N SER A 407 44.59 -121.81 17.41
CA SER A 407 45.37 -122.84 16.70
C SER A 407 46.56 -123.35 17.52
N ARG A 408 47.26 -122.47 18.27
CA ARG A 408 48.31 -122.89 19.22
C ARG A 408 47.76 -123.75 20.36
N TRP A 409 46.62 -123.36 20.92
CA TRP A 409 45.95 -124.14 21.97
C TRP A 409 45.47 -125.50 21.46
N GLU A 410 44.82 -125.54 20.28
CA GLU A 410 44.40 -126.79 19.61
C GLU A 410 45.60 -127.71 19.36
N SER A 411 46.71 -127.18 18.84
CA SER A 411 47.94 -127.94 18.60
C SER A 411 48.57 -128.46 19.89
N SER A 412 48.61 -127.64 20.95
CA SER A 412 49.13 -128.05 22.26
C SER A 412 48.24 -129.10 22.93
N ASN A 413 46.92 -128.97 22.79
CA ASN A 413 45.95 -129.92 23.33
C ASN A 413 45.99 -131.24 22.57
N LYS A 414 46.18 -131.20 21.23
CA LYS A 414 46.41 -132.40 20.41
C LYS A 414 47.70 -133.13 20.81
N ALA A 415 48.82 -132.42 20.97
CA ALA A 415 50.06 -133.02 21.44
C ALA A 415 49.93 -133.62 22.86
N LEU A 416 49.16 -132.98 23.74
CA LEU A 416 48.88 -133.49 25.08
C LEU A 416 47.99 -134.74 25.06
N LEU A 417 47.02 -134.82 24.14
CA LEU A 417 46.23 -136.04 23.90
C LEU A 417 47.10 -137.17 23.32
N GLU A 418 47.95 -136.89 22.34
CA GLU A 418 48.91 -137.86 21.77
C GLU A 418 49.85 -138.41 22.86
N MET A 419 50.42 -137.54 23.70
CA MET A 419 51.23 -137.97 24.86
C MET A 419 50.43 -138.80 25.89
N ALA A 420 49.15 -138.49 26.10
CA ALA A 420 48.28 -139.27 26.99
C ALA A 420 47.97 -140.66 26.38
N GLU A 421 47.68 -140.73 25.09
CA GLU A 421 47.47 -141.98 24.35
C GLU A 421 48.74 -142.86 24.39
N GLU A 422 49.90 -142.30 24.06
CA GLU A 422 51.22 -142.97 24.18
C GLU A 422 51.46 -143.50 25.60
N LYS A 423 51.15 -142.69 26.63
CA LYS A 423 51.26 -143.13 28.03
C LYS A 423 50.33 -144.33 28.31
N THR A 424 49.05 -144.28 27.91
CA THR A 424 48.13 -145.42 28.14
C THR A 424 48.56 -146.67 27.38
N LEU A 425 49.18 -146.53 26.21
CA LEU A 425 49.73 -147.65 25.45
C LEU A 425 50.95 -148.25 26.18
N ARG A 426 51.85 -147.40 26.70
CA ARG A 426 52.99 -147.83 27.53
C ARG A 426 52.57 -148.47 28.85
N ASP A 427 51.55 -147.94 29.52
CA ASP A 427 51.00 -148.53 30.74
C ASP A 427 50.45 -149.94 30.45
N LYS A 428 49.71 -150.14 29.33
CA LYS A 428 49.25 -151.46 28.87
C LYS A 428 50.40 -152.42 28.50
N GLU A 429 51.45 -151.91 27.85
CA GLU A 429 52.66 -152.70 27.55
C GLU A 429 53.37 -153.15 28.83
N LEU A 430 53.49 -152.25 29.83
CA LEU A 430 54.06 -152.53 31.15
C LEU A 430 53.21 -153.55 31.91
N GLU A 431 51.88 -153.39 31.96
CA GLU A 431 50.96 -154.40 32.53
C GLU A 431 51.14 -155.76 31.85
N GLY A 432 51.22 -155.79 30.51
CA GLY A 432 51.45 -157.00 29.74
C GLY A 432 52.81 -157.66 30.02
N LEU A 433 53.86 -156.88 30.21
CA LEU A 433 55.17 -157.37 30.66
C LEU A 433 55.13 -157.87 32.11
N GLN A 434 54.41 -157.18 33.00
CA GLN A 434 54.27 -157.54 34.40
C GLN A 434 53.49 -158.85 34.57
N VAL A 435 52.46 -159.10 33.74
CA VAL A 435 51.78 -160.41 33.65
C VAL A 435 52.72 -161.50 33.13
N LYS A 436 53.60 -161.21 32.16
CA LYS A 436 54.63 -162.17 31.71
C LYS A 436 55.65 -162.47 32.82
N ILE A 437 56.10 -161.46 33.56
CA ILE A 437 56.99 -161.62 34.72
C ILE A 437 56.30 -162.47 35.79
N GLN A 438 55.04 -162.21 36.15
CA GLN A 438 54.29 -163.04 37.10
C GLN A 438 54.13 -164.49 36.63
N ARG A 439 53.96 -164.75 35.33
CA ARG A 439 53.96 -166.11 34.77
C ARG A 439 55.34 -166.78 34.87
N LEU A 440 56.40 -166.06 34.55
CA LEU A 440 57.78 -166.55 34.68
C LEU A 440 58.15 -166.80 36.14
N GLU A 441 57.77 -165.93 37.06
CA GLU A 441 57.93 -166.15 38.50
C GLU A 441 57.17 -167.40 38.98
N LYS A 442 55.91 -167.58 38.55
CA LYS A 442 55.14 -168.79 38.87
C LYS A 442 55.82 -170.04 38.32
N LEU A 443 56.38 -169.98 37.11
CA LEU A 443 57.14 -171.07 36.50
C LEU A 443 58.46 -171.33 37.25
N CYS A 444 59.24 -170.29 37.60
CA CYS A 444 60.45 -170.42 38.40
C CYS A 444 60.17 -170.97 39.80
N ARG A 445 59.09 -170.54 40.46
CA ARG A 445 58.64 -171.12 41.73
C ARG A 445 58.24 -172.58 41.56
N ALA A 446 57.49 -172.95 40.52
CA ALA A 446 57.13 -174.34 40.23
C ALA A 446 58.35 -175.23 39.96
N LEU A 447 59.30 -174.76 39.14
CA LEU A 447 60.57 -175.44 38.87
C LEU A 447 61.45 -175.52 40.12
N GLN A 448 61.42 -174.53 41.02
CA GLN A 448 62.08 -174.61 42.32
C GLN A 448 61.39 -175.62 43.26
N THR A 449 60.06 -175.71 43.24
CA THR A 449 59.34 -176.76 43.97
C THR A 449 59.72 -178.15 43.44
N GLU A 450 59.66 -178.39 42.13
CA GLU A 450 60.11 -179.65 41.53
C GLU A 450 61.58 -179.95 41.85
N ARG A 451 62.48 -178.95 41.76
CA ARG A 451 63.90 -179.11 42.11
C ARG A 451 64.08 -179.45 43.59
N ASN A 452 63.28 -178.88 44.48
CA ASN A 452 63.32 -179.17 45.91
C ASN A 452 62.73 -180.55 46.23
N ASP A 453 61.65 -180.95 45.56
CA ASP A 453 61.02 -182.28 45.70
C ASP A 453 61.91 -183.39 45.12
N LEU A 454 62.61 -183.12 44.03
CA LEU A 454 63.70 -183.97 43.51
C LEU A 454 64.85 -184.06 44.50
N ASN A 455 65.29 -182.94 45.10
CA ASN A 455 66.33 -182.95 46.12
C ASN A 455 65.92 -183.79 47.35
N LYS A 456 64.67 -183.70 47.78
CA LYS A 456 64.09 -184.56 48.83
C LYS A 456 64.14 -186.03 48.43
N LYS A 457 63.63 -186.39 47.25
CA LYS A 457 63.69 -187.77 46.74
C LYS A 457 65.12 -188.33 46.62
N VAL A 458 66.11 -187.47 46.37
CA VAL A 458 67.54 -187.86 46.37
C VAL A 458 68.06 -188.07 47.80
N GLN A 459 67.63 -187.26 48.78
CA GLN A 459 67.95 -187.46 50.19
C GLN A 459 67.31 -188.74 50.76
N ASP A 460 66.04 -189.00 50.44
CA ASP A 460 65.25 -190.15 50.89
C ASP A 460 65.75 -191.50 50.28
N LEU A 461 66.68 -191.47 49.32
CA LEU A 461 67.32 -192.65 48.72
C LEU A 461 68.72 -192.94 49.29
N CYS A 462 69.20 -192.13 50.24
CA CYS A 462 70.54 -192.23 50.83
C CYS A 462 70.52 -192.40 52.37
N ALA A 463 69.38 -192.77 52.95
CA ALA A 463 69.17 -193.10 54.37
C ALA A 463 68.26 -194.32 54.51
#